data_AF-A0A8S3G4A2-F1
#
_entry.id   AF-A0A8S3G4A2-F1
#
_cell.length_a   1.000
_cell.length_b   1.000
_cell.length_c   1.000
_cell.angle_alpha   90.00
_cell.angle_beta   90.00
_cell.angle_gamma   90.00
#
_symmetry.space_group_name_H-M   'P 1'
#
loop_
_entity.id
_entity.type
_entity.pdbx_description
1 polymer ?
#
loop_
_entity_poly.entity_id
_entity_poly.type
_entity_poly.pdbx_seq_one_letter_code
_entity_poly.pdbx_strand_id
1 'polypeptide(L)' 'MSDIFEFYFLAPEALKPEIRLEKGYNRSLDMWSCGVIIYVSLSGTFPFNEDEEIEDQIRNANFMFPSNPWKDISRD' A
#
# COMPACT_ATOMS: atom_id res chain seq x y z
N MET A 1 2.97 -10.40 14.36
CA MET A 1 1.76 -9.55 14.21
C MET A 1 2.14 -8.07 14.07
N SER A 2 3.18 -7.57 14.76
CA SER A 2 3.74 -6.22 14.55
C SER A 2 4.28 -5.99 13.14
N ASP A 3 4.93 -7.00 12.55
CA ASP A 3 5.78 -6.78 11.36
C ASP A 3 4.98 -6.64 10.07
N ILE A 4 3.79 -7.26 10.00
CA ILE A 4 2.93 -7.22 8.81
C ILE A 4 2.32 -5.83 8.61
N PHE A 5 1.92 -5.14 9.68
CA PHE A 5 1.34 -3.80 9.58
C PHE A 5 2.33 -2.77 9.01
N GLU A 6 3.62 -2.90 9.31
CA GLU A 6 4.63 -2.02 8.73
C GLU A 6 4.70 -2.19 7.20
N PHE A 7 4.62 -3.43 6.69
CA PHE A 7 4.72 -3.68 5.25
C PHE A 7 3.61 -3.02 4.43
N TYR A 8 2.38 -2.94 4.94
CA TYR A 8 1.25 -2.34 4.20
C TYR A 8 1.51 -0.90 3.76
N PHE A 9 2.29 -0.14 4.52
CA PHE A 9 2.54 1.28 4.25
C PHE A 9 3.85 1.53 3.49
N LEU A 10 4.67 0.49 3.28
CA LEU A 10 5.92 0.59 2.55
C LEU A 10 5.66 0.62 1.05
N ALA A 11 6.26 1.60 0.37
CA ALA A 11 6.28 1.64 -1.08
C ALA A 11 7.19 0.52 -1.64
N PRO A 12 6.99 0.11 -2.91
CA PRO A 12 7.80 -0.91 -3.56
C PRO A 12 9.31 -0.69 -3.46
N GLU A 13 9.75 0.58 -3.53
CA GLU A 13 11.15 0.96 -3.43
C GLU A 13 11.72 0.75 -2.02
N ALA A 14 10.92 0.91 -0.98
CA ALA A 14 11.36 0.74 0.41
C ALA A 14 11.64 -0.74 0.78
N LEU A 15 11.14 -1.68 -0.03
CA LEU A 15 11.40 -3.11 0.12
C LEU A 15 12.82 -3.52 -0.31
N LYS A 16 13.51 -2.67 -1.08
CA LYS A 16 14.87 -2.96 -1.56
C LYS A 16 15.90 -2.67 -0.45
N PRO A 17 16.75 -3.64 -0.05
CA PRO A 17 17.74 -3.46 1.01
C PRO A 17 18.66 -2.25 0.81
N GLU A 18 19.05 -1.98 -0.43
CA GLU A 18 19.93 -0.87 -0.82
C GLU A 18 19.27 0.51 -0.72
N ILE A 19 17.95 0.61 -0.87
CA ILE A 19 17.21 1.88 -0.73
C ILE A 19 17.03 2.21 0.75
N ARG A 20 16.88 1.19 1.61
CA ARG A 20 16.81 1.35 3.07
C ARG A 20 18.13 1.89 3.67
N LEU A 21 19.27 1.62 3.03
CA LEU A 21 20.59 1.89 3.60
C LEU A 21 21.30 3.14 3.05
N GLU A 22 21.15 3.51 1.77
CA GLU A 22 22.09 4.50 1.18
C GLU A 22 21.51 5.53 0.21
N LYS A 23 20.23 5.49 -0.18
CA LYS A 23 19.70 6.46 -1.16
C LYS A 23 18.40 7.12 -0.70
N GLY A 24 18.61 8.33 -0.15
CA GLY A 24 17.66 9.43 0.05
C GLY A 24 16.19 9.13 -0.19
N TYR A 25 15.46 9.08 0.91
CA TYR A 25 14.01 9.28 0.99
C TYR A 25 13.49 10.17 -0.16
N ASN A 26 12.55 9.62 -0.94
CA ASN A 26 11.90 10.33 -2.03
C ASN A 26 10.45 10.64 -1.64
N ARG A 27 9.90 11.75 -2.14
CA ARG A 27 8.52 12.18 -1.83
C ARG A 27 7.46 11.19 -2.34
N SER A 28 7.80 10.31 -3.28
CA SER A 28 6.88 9.27 -3.74
C SER A 28 6.65 8.18 -2.68
N LEU A 29 7.59 7.96 -1.74
CA LEU A 29 7.36 7.07 -0.59
C LEU A 29 6.15 7.55 0.23
N ASP A 30 6.08 8.85 0.52
CA ASP A 30 4.95 9.43 1.26
C ASP A 30 3.64 9.29 0.49
N MET A 31 3.68 9.52 -0.82
CA MET A 31 2.48 9.42 -1.66
C MET A 31 1.91 8.00 -1.70
N TRP A 32 2.78 6.99 -1.65
CA TRP A 32 2.33 5.60 -1.50
C TRP A 32 1.61 5.40 -0.16
N SER A 33 2.26 5.77 0.95
CA SER A 33 1.65 5.65 2.28
C SER A 33 0.33 6.43 2.38
N CYS A 34 0.26 7.63 1.80
CA CYS A 34 -0.97 8.41 1.69
C CYS A 34 -2.06 7.67 0.91
N GLY A 35 -1.73 7.02 -0.21
CA GLY A 35 -2.68 6.22 -0.98
C GLY A 35 -3.27 5.07 -0.15
N VAL A 36 -2.44 4.36 0.61
CA VAL A 36 -2.88 3.29 1.51
C VAL A 36 -3.78 3.84 2.62
N ILE A 37 -3.41 4.98 3.24
CA ILE A 37 -4.22 5.63 4.28
C ILE A 37 -5.59 6.05 3.71
N ILE A 38 -5.62 6.64 2.52
CA ILE A 38 -6.87 7.04 1.86
C ILE A 38 -7.73 5.81 1.55
N TYR A 39 -7.13 4.75 1.00
CA TYR A 39 -7.84 3.51 0.72
C TYR A 39 -8.53 2.97 1.98
N VAL A 40 -7.79 2.83 3.09
CA VAL A 40 -8.32 2.33 4.36
C VAL A 40 -9.39 3.27 4.92
N SER A 41 -9.20 4.58 4.82
CA SER A 41 -10.15 5.59 5.32
C SER A 41 -11.50 5.52 4.58
N LEU A 42 -11.47 5.23 3.28
CA LEU A 42 -12.67 5.16 2.44
C LEU A 42 -13.35 3.79 2.48
N SER A 43 -12.57 2.70 2.49
CA SER A 43 -13.10 1.35 2.36
C SER A 43 -13.28 0.62 3.70
N GLY A 44 -12.54 1.02 4.74
CA GLY A 44 -12.43 0.29 6.00
C GLY A 44 -11.60 -1.00 5.92
N THR A 45 -10.94 -1.28 4.78
CA THR A 45 -10.11 -2.47 4.56
C THR A 45 -8.73 -2.11 4.04
N PHE A 46 -7.77 -3.03 4.14
CA PHE A 46 -6.47 -2.87 3.50
C PHE A 46 -6.54 -3.21 2.00
N PRO A 47 -5.67 -2.61 1.17
CA PRO A 47 -5.69 -2.83 -0.29
C PRO A 47 -5.12 -4.18 -0.74
N PHE A 48 -4.37 -4.88 0.11
CA PHE A 48 -3.72 -6.16 -0.22
C PHE A 48 -4.39 -7.33 0.50
N ASN A 49 -4.41 -8.48 -0.16
CA ASN A 49 -4.93 -9.73 0.37
C ASN A 49 -3.93 -10.38 1.32
N GLU A 50 -4.32 -10.65 2.57
CA GLU A 50 -3.46 -11.26 3.59
C GLU A 50 -3.21 -12.77 3.37
N ASP A 51 -4.05 -13.43 2.56
CA ASP A 51 -3.89 -14.83 2.18
C ASP A 51 -2.86 -15.02 1.05
N GLU A 52 -2.37 -13.94 0.46
CA GLU A 52 -1.39 -13.90 -0.61
C GLU A 52 -0.10 -13.20 -0.16
N GLU A 53 0.96 -13.31 -0.96
CA GLU A 53 2.23 -12.65 -0.67
C GLU A 53 2.09 -11.13 -0.83
N ILE A 54 1.95 -10.42 0.30
CA ILE A 54 1.77 -8.96 0.36
C ILE A 54 2.91 -8.22 -0.36
N GLU A 55 4.15 -8.71 -0.23
CA GLU A 55 5.32 -8.08 -0.86
C GLU A 55 5.20 -8.05 -2.39
N ASP A 56 4.75 -9.14 -2.99
CA ASP A 56 4.53 -9.23 -4.43
C ASP A 56 3.35 -8.38 -4.87
N GLN A 57 2.29 -8.28 -4.07
CA GLN A 57 1.19 -7.37 -4.35
C GLN A 57 1.64 -5.90 -4.32
N ILE A 58 2.45 -5.51 -3.34
CA ILE A 58 3.05 -4.17 -3.26
C ILE A 58 3.90 -3.90 -4.50
N ARG A 59 4.86 -4.79 -4.82
CA ARG A 59 5.78 -4.64 -5.96
C ARG A 59 5.06 -4.49 -7.30
N ASN A 60 3.94 -5.18 -7.47
CA ASN A 60 3.16 -5.16 -8.71
C ASN A 60 2.00 -4.15 -8.68
N ALA A 61 1.81 -3.40 -7.58
CA ALA A 61 0.64 -2.56 -7.35
C ALA A 61 -0.69 -3.33 -7.56
N ASN A 62 -0.73 -4.59 -7.11
CA ASN A 62 -1.88 -5.46 -7.24
C ASN A 62 -2.86 -5.22 -6.08
N PHE A 63 -3.79 -4.29 -6.28
CA PHE A 63 -4.90 -4.02 -5.38
C PHE A 63 -6.19 -3.79 -6.20
N MET A 64 -7.34 -3.89 -5.55
CA MET A 64 -8.64 -3.82 -6.23
C MET A 64 -9.58 -2.80 -5.57
N PHE A 65 -10.53 -2.30 -6.36
CA PHE A 65 -11.63 -1.46 -5.90
C PHE A 65 -12.96 -2.22 -6.06
N PRO A 66 -13.28 -3.19 -5.17
CA PRO A 66 -14.49 -3.99 -5.29
C PRO A 66 -15.75 -3.13 -5.22
N SER A 67 -16.82 -3.53 -5.92
CA SER A 67 -18.06 -2.73 -6.03
C SER A 67 -18.60 -2.24 -4.68
N ASN A 68 -18.52 -3.04 -3.62
CA ASN A 68 -18.79 -2.55 -2.27
C ASN A 68 -17.45 -2.38 -1.52
N PRO A 69 -17.15 -1.21 -0.90
CA PRO A 69 -17.94 0.03 -0.84
C PRO A 69 -17.70 1.01 -2.02
N TRP A 70 -16.85 0.67 -2.98
CA TRP A 70 -16.34 1.63 -3.98
C TRP A 70 -17.35 2.14 -5.00
N LYS A 71 -18.53 1.53 -5.12
CA LYS A 71 -19.64 2.02 -5.95
C LYS A 71 -20.19 3.37 -5.48
N ASP A 72 -20.08 3.66 -4.19
CA ASP A 72 -20.65 4.85 -3.55
C ASP A 72 -19.58 5.95 -3.32
N ILE A 73 -18.31 5.67 -3.65
CA ILE A 73 -17.18 6.60 -3.55
C ILE A 73 -17.04 7.39 -4.87
N SER A 74 -16.73 8.70 -4.79
CA SER A 74 -16.56 9.57 -5.97
C SER A 74 -15.48 9.02 -6.92
N ARG A 75 -15.70 9.18 -8.23
CA ARG A 75 -14.73 8.84 -9.28
C ARG A 75 -13.88 10.02 -9.74
N ASP A 76 -14.30 11.24 -9.37
CA ASP A 76 -13.71 12.52 -9.75
C ASP A 76 -13.48 13.42 -8.52
#